data_AF-A0A972EH70-F1
#
_entry.id   AF-A0A972EH70-F1
#
_cell.length_a   1.000
_cell.length_b   1.000
_cell.length_c   1.000
_cell.angle_alpha   90.00
_cell.angle_beta   90.00
_cell.angle_gamma   90.00
#
_symmetry.space_group_name_H-M   'P 1'
#
loop_
_entity.id
_entity.type
_entity.pdbx_description
1 polymer ?
#
loop_
_entity_poly.entity_id
_entity_poly.type
_entity_poly.pdbx_seq_one_letter_code
_entity_poly.pdbx_strand_id
1 'polypeptide(L)'
;MIYKNPDYKKARGGYIILVSCGYCKTDIARYQKVGKGRLLRMYVDRIIESSVDLSKNYGALFCPNCNKQLATRVTLRRKNKEAYILVRSAFNTRKIS
;
A
#
# COMPACT_ATOMS: atom_id res chain seq x y z
N MET A 1 3.86 1.02 -12.90
CA MET A 1 4.19 0.12 -11.76
C MET A 1 4.45 -1.27 -12.32
N ILE A 2 5.30 -2.08 -11.67
CA ILE A 2 5.79 -3.36 -12.24
C ILE A 2 4.94 -4.56 -11.84
N TYR A 3 4.19 -4.46 -10.74
CA TYR A 3 3.37 -5.54 -10.19
C TYR A 3 1.89 -5.17 -10.29
N LYS A 4 1.12 -5.95 -11.05
CA LYS A 4 -0.35 -5.90 -11.01
C LYS A 4 -0.83 -6.90 -9.96
N ASN A 5 -1.65 -6.45 -9.02
CA ASN A 5 -2.05 -7.30 -7.91
C ASN A 5 -3.21 -8.24 -8.31
N PRO A 6 -3.00 -9.57 -8.36
CA PRO A 6 -4.06 -10.52 -8.67
C PRO A 6 -5.13 -10.58 -7.57
N ASP A 7 -4.80 -10.21 -6.33
CA ASP A 7 -5.73 -10.25 -5.20
C ASP A 7 -6.60 -8.99 -5.07
N TYR A 8 -6.47 -8.03 -5.99
CA TYR A 8 -7.23 -6.79 -5.96
C TYR A 8 -8.74 -7.05 -6.07
N LYS A 9 -9.49 -6.53 -5.10
CA LYS A 9 -10.96 -6.57 -5.05
C LYS A 9 -11.50 -5.16 -4.93
N LYS A 10 -12.33 -4.76 -5.92
CA LYS A 10 -12.96 -3.44 -5.95
C LYS A 10 -13.87 -3.25 -4.73
N ALA A 11 -13.55 -2.27 -3.90
CA ALA A 11 -14.36 -1.84 -2.77
C ALA A 11 -15.38 -0.77 -3.19
N ARG A 12 -16.64 -0.91 -2.77
CA ARG A 12 -17.70 0.08 -3.02
C ARG A 12 -17.42 1.37 -2.25
N GLY A 13 -17.58 2.52 -2.92
CA GLY A 13 -17.33 3.85 -2.32
C GLY A 13 -15.84 4.17 -2.07
N GLY A 14 -14.93 3.39 -2.66
CA GLY A 14 -13.50 3.67 -2.63
C GLY A 14 -13.07 4.63 -3.76
N TYR A 15 -12.06 5.44 -3.47
CA TYR A 15 -11.42 6.32 -4.45
C TYR A 15 -9.94 5.94 -4.57
N ILE A 16 -9.29 6.33 -5.67
CA ILE A 16 -7.92 5.89 -5.95
C ILE A 16 -6.96 6.94 -5.44
N ILE A 17 -6.01 6.48 -4.62
CA ILE A 17 -4.86 7.28 -4.22
C ILE A 17 -3.57 6.68 -4.77
N LEU A 18 -2.59 7.53 -4.98
CA LEU A 18 -1.21 7.14 -5.20
C LEU A 18 -0.46 7.27 -3.88
N VAL A 19 0.19 6.19 -3.47
CA VAL A 19 1.09 6.14 -2.32
C VAL A 19 2.51 6.23 -2.85
N SER A 20 3.28 7.18 -2.35
CA SER A 20 4.69 7.38 -2.71
C SER A 20 5.59 7.40 -1.48
N CYS A 21 6.89 7.22 -1.68
CA CYS A 21 7.87 7.25 -0.62
C CYS A 21 7.92 8.64 0.05
N GLY A 22 7.96 8.68 1.38
CA GLY A 22 8.12 9.90 2.17
C GLY A 22 9.42 10.63 1.87
N TYR A 23 10.49 9.84 1.65
CA TYR A 23 11.87 10.27 1.53
C TYR A 23 12.24 10.68 0.10
N CYS A 24 12.18 9.75 -0.86
CA CYS A 24 12.63 9.99 -2.24
C CYS A 24 11.50 10.23 -3.25
N LYS A 25 10.24 10.29 -2.79
CA LYS A 25 9.03 10.54 -3.61
C LYS A 25 8.71 9.52 -4.70
N THR A 26 9.48 8.43 -4.81
CA THR A 26 9.16 7.31 -5.73
C THR A 26 7.75 6.78 -5.49
N ASP A 27 6.98 6.63 -6.57
CA ASP A 27 5.64 6.05 -6.52
C ASP A 27 5.70 4.56 -6.15
N ILE A 28 4.94 4.18 -5.13
CA ILE A 28 4.99 2.84 -4.52
C ILE A 28 3.78 2.00 -4.90
N ALA A 29 2.58 2.54 -4.75
CA ALA A 29 1.37 1.77 -4.99
C ALA A 29 0.19 2.65 -5.41
N ARG A 30 -0.61 2.16 -6.35
CA ARG A 30 -1.99 2.65 -6.54
C ARG A 30 -2.89 1.88 -5.60
N TYR A 31 -3.57 2.60 -4.73
CA TYR A 31 -4.35 2.02 -3.64
C TYR A 31 -5.78 2.51 -3.65
N GLN A 32 -6.73 1.59 -3.49
CA GLN A 32 -8.13 1.94 -3.36
C GLN A 32 -8.47 2.27 -1.90
N LYS A 33 -8.55 3.57 -1.60
CA LYS A 33 -8.85 4.07 -0.27
C LYS A 33 -10.36 4.15 -0.05
N VAL A 34 -10.80 3.64 1.10
CA VAL A 34 -12.19 3.74 1.58
C VAL A 34 -12.23 4.61 2.82
N GLY A 35 -13.24 5.48 2.92
CA GLY A 35 -13.44 6.40 4.05
C GLY A 35 -12.55 7.65 4.02
N LYS A 36 -12.92 8.66 4.83
CA LYS A 36 -12.31 10.00 4.84
C LYS A 36 -11.04 10.15 5.70
N GLY A 37 -10.80 9.23 6.63
CA GLY A 37 -9.68 9.34 7.59
C GLY A 37 -8.29 9.14 6.98
N ARG A 38 -7.23 9.40 7.76
CA ARG A 38 -5.84 9.15 7.33
C ARG A 38 -5.60 7.68 6.97
N LEU A 39 -4.70 7.45 6.03
CA LEU A 39 -4.26 6.10 5.68
C LEU A 39 -3.28 5.60 6.76
N LEU A 40 -3.70 4.59 7.53
CA LEU A 40 -2.85 3.95 8.55
C LEU A 40 -2.40 2.55 8.13
N ARG A 41 -3.19 1.91 7.26
CA ARG A 41 -2.98 0.54 6.81
C ARG A 41 -3.37 0.43 5.35
N MET A 42 -2.61 -0.37 4.61
CA MET A 42 -2.93 -0.77 3.25
C MET A 42 -3.24 -2.25 3.22
N TYR A 43 -4.53 -2.59 3.10
CA TYR A 43 -4.94 -3.96 2.85
C TYR A 43 -4.44 -4.45 1.50
N VAL A 44 -3.87 -5.65 1.44
CA VAL A 44 -3.32 -6.23 0.21
C VAL A 44 -4.40 -6.30 -0.88
N ASP A 45 -5.60 -6.74 -0.52
CA ASP A 45 -6.76 -6.84 -1.42
C ASP A 45 -7.27 -5.49 -2.00
N ARG A 46 -6.73 -4.35 -1.56
CA ARG A 46 -7.06 -3.02 -2.08
C ARG A 46 -5.91 -2.34 -2.82
N ILE A 47 -4.75 -2.99 -2.90
CA ILE A 47 -3.66 -2.51 -3.75
C ILE A 47 -3.98 -2.92 -5.18
N ILE A 48 -4.01 -1.96 -6.09
CA ILE A 48 -4.33 -2.20 -7.51
C ILE A 48 -3.06 -2.65 -8.23
N GLU A 49 -1.97 -1.90 -8.02
CA GLU A 49 -0.66 -2.17 -8.56
C GLU A 49 0.42 -1.57 -7.66
N SER A 50 1.65 -2.07 -7.79
CA SER A 50 2.78 -1.74 -6.94
C SER A 50 4.10 -1.66 -7.72
N SER A 51 5.03 -0.82 -7.27
CA SER A 51 6.41 -0.76 -7.76
C SER A 51 7.28 -1.89 -7.22
N VAL A 52 6.75 -2.68 -6.28
CA VAL A 52 7.41 -3.86 -5.72
C VAL A 52 6.50 -5.07 -5.83
N ASP A 53 7.10 -6.25 -5.94
CA ASP A 53 6.39 -7.53 -5.94
C ASP A 53 5.86 -7.85 -4.55
N LEU A 54 4.52 -7.87 -4.41
CA LEU A 54 3.84 -8.13 -3.13
C LEU A 54 3.65 -9.62 -2.84
N SER A 55 3.88 -10.50 -3.83
CA SER A 55 3.79 -11.96 -3.63
C SER A 55 4.91 -12.46 -2.73
N LYS A 56 6.05 -11.77 -2.74
CA LYS A 56 7.23 -12.13 -1.96
C LYS A 56 7.03 -11.77 -0.49
N ASN A 57 7.33 -12.71 0.40
CA ASN A 57 7.08 -12.56 1.83
C ASN A 57 8.22 -11.87 2.57
N TYR A 58 8.42 -10.58 2.31
CA TYR A 58 9.50 -9.79 2.92
C TYR A 58 9.22 -9.29 4.35
N GLY A 59 8.05 -9.60 4.93
CA GLY A 59 7.65 -9.10 6.27
C GLY A 59 7.45 -7.57 6.36
N ALA A 60 7.89 -6.80 5.37
CA ALA A 60 7.80 -5.35 5.31
C ALA A 60 7.77 -4.84 3.86
N LEU A 61 7.39 -3.58 3.70
CA LEU A 61 7.39 -2.87 2.43
C LEU A 61 8.57 -1.88 2.42
N PHE A 62 9.51 -2.10 1.51
CA PHE A 62 10.66 -1.22 1.30
C PHE A 62 10.51 -0.42 0.01
N CYS A 63 11.01 0.81 0.01
CA CYS A 63 11.09 1.60 -1.22
C CYS A 63 12.12 0.97 -2.18
N PRO A 64 11.77 0.70 -3.45
CA PRO A 64 12.72 0.11 -4.40
C PRO A 64 13.86 1.06 -4.80
N ASN A 65 13.72 2.37 -4.53
CA ASN A 65 14.70 3.38 -4.91
C ASN A 65 15.66 3.74 -3.76
N CYS A 66 15.16 3.99 -2.55
CA CYS A 66 15.99 4.41 -1.41
C CYS A 66 16.11 3.37 -0.29
N ASN A 67 15.50 2.19 -0.46
CA ASN A 67 15.48 1.08 0.49
C ASN A 67 14.96 1.41 1.90
N LYS A 68 14.33 2.57 2.12
CA LYS A 68 13.69 2.90 3.39
C LYS A 68 12.44 2.05 3.59
N GLN A 69 12.26 1.56 4.82
CA GLN A 69 11.05 0.86 5.22
C GLN A 69 9.86 1.82 5.29
N LEU A 70 8.80 1.49 4.57
CA LEU A 70 7.57 2.30 4.47
C LEU A 70 6.43 1.68 5.27
N ALA A 71 6.45 0.36 5.44
CA ALA A 71 5.39 -0.37 6.14
C ALA A 71 5.87 -1.73 6.67
N THR A 72 5.12 -2.30 7.60
CA THR A 72 5.31 -3.68 8.10
C THR A 72 4.12 -4.54 7.67
N ARG A 73 4.38 -5.72 7.11
CA ARG A 73 3.34 -6.68 6.71
C ARG A 73 2.81 -7.38 7.95
N VAL A 74 1.49 -7.48 8.08
CA VAL A 74 0.81 -8.16 9.18
C VAL A 74 -0.39 -8.94 8.66
N THR A 75 -0.68 -10.07 9.31
CA THR A 75 -1.91 -10.83 9.12
C THR A 75 -2.90 -10.46 10.22
N LEU A 76 -4.00 -9.80 9.84
CA LEU A 76 -5.03 -9.38 10.78
C LEU A 76 -5.94 -10.57 11.10
N ARG A 77 -5.65 -11.26 12.23
CA ARG A 77 -6.32 -12.49 12.69
C ARG A 77 -7.85 -12.44 12.61
N ARG A 78 -8.47 -11.34 13.06
CA ARG A 78 -9.95 -11.20 13.08
C ARG A 78 -10.63 -11.26 11.70
N LYS A 79 -9.89 -10.94 10.63
CA LYS A 79 -10.45 -10.91 9.27
C LYS A 79 -9.73 -11.87 8.32
N ASN A 80 -8.72 -12.58 8.81
CA ASN A 80 -7.77 -13.35 8.02
C ASN A 80 -7.28 -12.58 6.77
N LYS A 81 -6.97 -11.29 6.95
CA LYS A 81 -6.55 -10.39 5.87
C LYS A 81 -5.14 -9.90 6.08
N GLU A 82 -4.36 -9.93 5.01
CA GLU A 82 -3.06 -9.32 5.00
C GLU A 82 -3.17 -7.80 4.77
N ALA A 83 -2.34 -7.07 5.51
CA ALA A 83 -2.21 -5.64 5.38
C ALA A 83 -0.79 -5.20 5.67
N TYR A 84 -0.44 -4.03 5.15
CA TYR A 84 0.75 -3.29 5.50
C TYR A 84 0.38 -2.19 6.50
N ILE A 85 0.94 -2.22 7.71
CA ILE A 85 0.85 -1.10 8.67
C ILE A 85 1.90 -0.08 8.26
N LEU A 86 1.45 1.12 7.91
CA LEU A 86 2.34 2.17 7.41
C LEU A 86 3.13 2.80 8.55
N VAL A 87 4.43 3.02 8.32
CA VAL A 87 5.28 3.79 9.21
C VAL A 87 4.91 5.26 9.10
N ARG A 88 4.67 5.93 10.24
CA ARG A 88 4.30 7.36 10.25
C ARG A 88 5.36 8.18 9.52
N SER A 89 4.90 9.12 8.69
CA SER A 89 5.73 10.04 7.90
C SER A 89 6.66 9.39 6.86
N ALA A 90 6.68 8.06 6.73
CA ALA A 90 7.50 7.36 5.74
C ALA A 90 6.86 7.32 4.34
N PHE A 91 5.66 7.85 4.17
CA PHE A 91 4.91 7.82 2.91
C PHE A 91 4.14 9.12 2.69
N ASN A 92 3.84 9.41 1.42
CA ASN A 92 2.92 10.46 1.01
C ASN A 92 1.73 9.83 0.29
N THR A 93 0.59 10.53 0.27
CA THR A 93 -0.60 10.11 -0.47
C THR A 93 -1.19 11.27 -1.25
N ARG A 94 -1.55 11.05 -2.50
CA ARG A 94 -2.34 12.00 -3.31
C ARG A 94 -3.53 11.31 -3.97
N LYS A 95 -4.68 11.99 -4.03
CA LYS A 95 -5.86 11.48 -4.75
C LYS A 95 -5.60 11.59 -6.25
N ILE A 96 -5.95 10.55 -7.00
CA ILE A 96 -5.79 10.52 -8.47
C ILE A 96 -7.08 10.19 -9.23
N SER A 97 -8.13 9.71 -8.54
CA SER A 97 -9.49 9.55 -9.07
C SER A 97 -10.50 9.60 -7.93
#